data_AF-A0A251X4J8-F1
#
_entry.id   AF-A0A251X4J8-F1
#
_cell.length_a   1.000
_cell.length_b   1.000
_cell.length_c   1.000
_cell.angle_alpha   90.00
_cell.angle_beta   90.00
_cell.angle_gamma   90.00
#
_symmetry.space_group_name_H-M   'P 1'
#
loop_
_entity.id
_entity.type
_entity.pdbx_description
1 polymer ?
#
loop_
_entity_poly.entity_id
_entity_poly.type
_entity_poly.pdbx_seq_one_letter_code
_entity_poly.pdbx_strand_id
1 'polypeptide(L)'
;MAVRKRPLSPHLQIYKMPLTAGLMSITHRITGVALAAGTLVLTYWLLSIGLGEETYQEAQAALGSIFGLIVLFGWTLALFYHLFNGIRHLFWDAAKGIDLKSAHLSGLLVLASASIVSVLVWIAAWVARGGA
;
A
#
# COMPACT_ATOMS: atom_id res chain seq x y z
N MET A 1 43.60 24.38 -5.52
CA MET A 1 42.58 25.01 -4.67
C MET A 1 41.37 24.10 -4.60
N ALA A 2 40.97 23.66 -3.40
CA ALA A 2 39.73 22.89 -3.24
C ALA A 2 38.53 23.81 -3.47
N VAL A 3 37.67 23.48 -4.44
CA VAL A 3 36.45 24.23 -4.72
C VAL A 3 35.53 24.12 -3.50
N ARG A 4 35.23 25.24 -2.83
CA ARG A 4 34.30 25.27 -1.69
C ARG A 4 32.93 24.81 -2.18
N LYS A 5 32.47 23.63 -1.70
CA LYS A 5 31.16 23.09 -2.04
C LYS A 5 30.08 24.03 -1.50
N ARG A 6 29.20 24.51 -2.39
CA ARG A 6 28.07 25.36 -1.99
C ARG A 6 27.13 24.56 -1.07
N PRO A 7 26.63 25.14 0.03
CA PRO A 7 25.71 24.46 0.91
C PRO A 7 24.34 24.29 0.23
N LEU A 8 23.67 23.18 0.54
CA LEU A 8 22.28 22.93 0.16
C LEU A 8 21.35 23.67 1.12
N SER A 9 20.29 24.28 0.59
CA SER A 9 19.24 24.86 1.44
C SER A 9 18.55 23.75 2.25
N PRO A 10 18.16 24.02 3.50
CA PRO A 10 17.29 23.12 4.25
C PRO A 10 15.98 22.89 3.47
N HIS A 11 15.44 21.66 3.52
CA HIS A 11 14.30 21.24 2.71
C HIS A 11 13.31 20.42 3.54
N LEU A 12 13.43 19.09 3.58
CA LEU A 12 12.43 18.20 4.21
C LEU A 12 12.20 18.48 5.70
N GLN A 13 13.25 18.81 6.44
CA GLN A 13 13.17 19.03 7.88
C GLN A 13 12.44 20.33 8.26
N ILE A 14 12.37 21.31 7.35
CA ILE A 14 11.76 22.62 7.60
C ILE A 14 10.44 22.82 6.85
N TYR A 15 10.14 21.97 5.86
CA TYR A 15 8.97 22.13 5.01
C TYR A 15 7.72 21.54 5.66
N LYS A 16 6.64 22.33 5.75
CA LYS A 16 5.34 21.85 6.22
C LYS A 16 4.70 20.97 5.13
N MET A 17 4.87 19.67 5.26
CA MET A 17 4.38 18.70 4.28
C MET A 17 2.84 18.71 4.19
N PRO A 18 2.25 19.07 3.04
CA PRO A 18 0.81 18.95 2.83
C PRO A 18 0.41 17.47 2.71
N LEU A 19 -0.78 17.13 3.23
CA LEU A 19 -1.30 15.76 3.21
C LEU A 19 -1.35 15.19 1.78
N THR A 20 -1.98 15.93 0.87
CA THR A 20 -2.32 15.47 -0.50
C THR A 20 -1.13 15.39 -1.44
N ALA A 21 -0.27 16.41 -1.45
CA ALA A 21 0.87 16.49 -2.36
C ALA A 21 2.15 15.86 -1.79
N GLY A 22 2.33 15.84 -0.46
CA GLY A 22 3.51 15.30 0.20
C GLY A 22 3.31 13.88 0.69
N LEU A 23 2.53 13.73 1.78
CA LEU A 23 2.41 12.46 2.48
C LEU A 23 1.80 11.37 1.60
N MET A 24 0.69 11.65 0.92
CA MET A 24 0.05 10.66 0.05
C MET A 24 0.94 10.26 -1.14
N SER A 25 1.72 11.17 -1.72
CA SER A 25 2.65 10.80 -2.80
C SER A 25 3.75 9.86 -2.31
N ILE A 26 4.31 10.11 -1.13
CA ILE A 26 5.34 9.25 -0.52
C ILE A 26 4.74 7.89 -0.17
N THR A 27 3.57 7.86 0.47
CA THR A 27 2.88 6.61 0.81
C THR A 27 2.55 5.81 -0.44
N HIS A 28 2.21 6.44 -1.57
CA HIS A 28 1.98 5.73 -2.83
C HIS A 28 3.23 5.01 -3.34
N ARG A 29 4.41 5.63 -3.20
CA ARG A 29 5.69 5.00 -3.55
C ARG A 29 6.03 3.86 -2.61
N ILE A 30 5.88 4.07 -1.29
CA ILE A 30 6.16 3.05 -0.28
C ILE A 30 5.26 1.83 -0.50
N THR A 31 3.95 2.05 -0.70
CA THR A 31 3.01 0.97 -0.99
C THR A 31 3.34 0.26 -2.30
N GLY A 32 3.80 0.96 -3.34
CA GLY A 32 4.26 0.33 -4.58
C GLY A 32 5.44 -0.62 -4.37
N VAL A 33 6.44 -0.21 -3.56
CA VAL A 33 7.59 -1.07 -3.20
C VAL A 33 7.15 -2.26 -2.35
N ALA A 34 6.29 -2.03 -1.34
CA ALA A 34 5.77 -3.08 -0.48
C ALA A 34 4.94 -4.11 -1.29
N LEU A 35 4.17 -3.64 -2.27
CA LEU A 35 3.42 -4.50 -3.18
C LEU A 35 4.36 -5.36 -4.02
N ALA A 36 5.36 -4.76 -4.65
CA ALA A 36 6.37 -5.49 -5.41
C ALA A 36 7.05 -6.57 -4.56
N ALA A 37 7.46 -6.26 -3.33
CA ALA A 37 8.03 -7.25 -2.42
C ALA A 37 7.03 -8.37 -2.07
N GLY A 38 5.79 -8.03 -1.75
CA GLY A 38 4.76 -9.02 -1.41
C GLY A 38 4.33 -9.90 -2.58
N THR A 39 4.56 -9.50 -3.84
CA THR A 39 4.34 -10.41 -4.98
C THR A 39 5.24 -11.65 -4.91
N LEU A 40 6.42 -11.57 -4.28
CA LEU A 40 7.27 -12.73 -4.04
C LEU A 40 6.61 -13.72 -3.07
N VAL A 41 5.96 -13.21 -2.03
CA VAL A 41 5.21 -14.02 -1.06
C VAL A 41 4.00 -14.67 -1.72
N LEU A 42 3.25 -13.91 -2.53
CA LEU A 42 2.14 -14.45 -3.31
C LEU A 42 2.62 -15.55 -4.28
N THR A 43 3.75 -15.32 -4.95
CA THR A 43 4.33 -16.31 -5.88
C THR A 43 4.74 -17.58 -5.14
N TYR A 44 5.40 -17.46 -3.97
CA TYR A 44 5.73 -18.60 -3.13
C TYR A 44 4.47 -19.40 -2.73
N TRP A 45 3.42 -18.71 -2.29
CA TRP A 45 2.15 -19.37 -1.93
C TRP A 45 1.49 -20.07 -3.12
N LEU A 46 1.51 -19.48 -4.32
CA LEU A 46 0.98 -20.13 -5.52
C LEU A 46 1.82 -21.35 -5.94
N LEU A 47 3.14 -21.27 -5.82
CA LEU A 47 4.03 -22.38 -6.14
C LEU A 47 3.88 -23.53 -5.15
N SER A 48 3.66 -23.25 -3.85
CA SER A 48 3.51 -24.29 -2.84
C SER A 48 2.31 -25.21 -3.12
N ILE A 49 1.24 -24.70 -3.72
CA ILE A 49 0.08 -25.50 -4.18
C ILE A 49 0.53 -26.58 -5.18
N GLY A 50 1.46 -26.27 -6.08
CA GLY A 50 1.95 -27.21 -7.10
C GLY A 50 3.09 -28.11 -6.62
N LEU A 51 3.83 -27.73 -5.58
CA LEU A 51 4.97 -28.48 -5.06
C LEU A 51 4.56 -29.65 -4.16
N GLY A 52 3.34 -29.66 -3.65
CA GLY A 52 2.78 -30.76 -2.87
C GLY A 52 2.22 -30.32 -1.53
N GLU A 53 1.60 -31.28 -0.84
CA GLU A 53 0.86 -31.03 0.39
C GLU A 53 1.74 -30.45 1.51
N GLU A 54 2.94 -31.00 1.71
CA GLU A 54 3.87 -30.56 2.76
C GLU A 54 4.24 -29.07 2.62
N THR A 55 4.71 -28.66 1.44
CA THR A 55 5.09 -27.26 1.18
C THR A 55 3.89 -26.32 1.27
N TYR A 56 2.71 -26.77 0.84
CA TYR A 56 1.49 -25.98 1.00
C TYR A 56 1.13 -25.78 2.47
N GLN A 57 1.20 -26.83 3.30
CA GLN A 57 0.95 -26.74 4.74
C GLN A 57 1.93 -25.79 5.44
N GLU A 58 3.22 -25.81 5.08
CA GLU A 58 4.22 -24.85 5.59
C GLU A 58 3.86 -23.40 5.24
N ALA A 59 3.48 -23.14 3.97
CA ALA A 59 3.05 -21.82 3.53
C ALA A 59 1.81 -21.34 4.30
N GLN A 60 0.84 -22.23 4.50
CA GLN A 60 -0.38 -21.94 5.25
C GLN A 60 -0.09 -21.68 6.74
N ALA A 61 0.84 -22.42 7.35
CA ALA A 61 1.24 -22.19 8.74
C ALA A 61 1.94 -20.83 8.90
N ALA A 62 2.85 -20.48 7.99
CA ALA A 62 3.55 -19.20 8.02
C ALA A 62 2.59 -18.02 7.84
N LEU A 63 1.73 -18.06 6.81
CA LEU A 63 0.77 -17.00 6.51
C LEU A 63 -0.39 -16.93 7.51
N GLY A 64 -0.76 -18.06 8.11
CA GLY A 64 -1.79 -18.16 9.15
C GLY A 64 -1.32 -17.76 10.54
N SER A 65 -0.01 -17.63 10.76
CA SER A 65 0.55 -17.11 12.01
C SER A 65 0.13 -15.67 12.28
N ILE A 66 0.20 -15.21 13.54
CA ILE A 66 -0.13 -13.82 13.90
C ILE A 66 0.71 -12.83 13.07
N PHE A 67 2.00 -13.10 12.91
CA PHE A 67 2.88 -12.27 12.09
C PHE A 67 2.50 -12.29 10.62
N GLY A 68 2.21 -13.47 10.06
CA GLY A 68 1.72 -13.63 8.69
C GLY A 68 0.44 -12.85 8.43
N LEU A 69 -0.51 -12.90 9.36
CA LEU A 69 -1.76 -12.13 9.27
C LEU A 69 -1.53 -10.62 9.33
N ILE A 70 -0.64 -10.13 10.20
CA ILE A 70 -0.28 -8.69 10.25
C ILE A 70 0.31 -8.24 8.91
N VAL A 71 1.22 -9.05 8.34
CA VAL A 71 1.84 -8.76 7.04
C VAL A 71 0.78 -8.77 5.93
N LEU A 72 -0.09 -9.78 5.88
CA LEU A 72 -1.17 -9.87 4.91
C LEU A 72 -2.15 -8.69 5.03
N PHE A 73 -2.45 -8.24 6.26
CA PHE A 73 -3.32 -7.09 6.48
C PHE A 73 -2.69 -5.82 5.93
N GLY A 74 -1.42 -5.58 6.29
CA GLY A 74 -0.66 -4.44 5.80
C GLY A 74 -0.52 -4.46 4.27
N TRP A 75 -0.29 -5.63 3.67
CA TRP A 75 -0.20 -5.80 2.23
C TRP A 75 -1.53 -5.57 1.52
N THR A 76 -2.65 -6.04 2.10
CA THR A 76 -4.01 -5.78 1.60
C THR A 76 -4.33 -4.28 1.65
N LEU A 77 -4.01 -3.61 2.75
CA LEU A 77 -4.21 -2.16 2.89
C LEU A 77 -3.34 -1.38 1.89
N ALA A 78 -2.07 -1.78 1.73
CA ALA A 78 -1.19 -1.22 0.72
C ALA A 78 -1.74 -1.38 -0.69
N LEU A 79 -2.34 -2.53 -1.01
CA LEU A 79 -2.95 -2.83 -2.31
C LEU A 79 -4.08 -1.85 -2.62
N PHE A 80 -5.08 -1.74 -1.75
CA PHE A 80 -6.23 -0.87 -2.00
C PHE A 80 -5.87 0.60 -1.98
N TYR A 81 -4.98 1.01 -1.08
CA TYR A 81 -4.45 2.37 -1.09
C TYR A 81 -3.74 2.69 -2.40
N HIS A 82 -2.82 1.82 -2.83
CA HIS A 82 -2.05 2.04 -4.05
C HIS A 82 -2.95 2.07 -5.28
N LEU A 83 -3.93 1.16 -5.36
CA LEU A 83 -4.91 1.10 -6.44
C LEU A 83 -5.73 2.38 -6.52
N PHE A 84 -6.40 2.78 -5.43
CA PHE A 84 -7.28 3.95 -5.46
C PHE A 84 -6.51 5.26 -5.63
N ASN A 85 -5.32 5.37 -5.01
CA ASN A 85 -4.47 6.52 -5.26
C ASN A 85 -3.91 6.53 -6.69
N GLY A 86 -3.60 5.38 -7.27
CA GLY A 86 -3.19 5.24 -8.66
C GLY A 86 -4.29 5.68 -9.63
N ILE A 87 -5.54 5.28 -9.39
CA ILE A 87 -6.70 5.77 -10.15
C ILE A 87 -6.78 7.31 -10.07
N ARG A 88 -6.63 7.88 -8.86
CA ARG A 88 -6.58 9.34 -8.68
C ARG A 88 -5.46 9.99 -9.51
N HIS A 89 -4.28 9.39 -9.56
CA HIS A 89 -3.18 9.85 -10.42
C HIS A 89 -3.56 9.82 -11.91
N LEU A 90 -4.22 8.76 -12.38
CA LEU A 90 -4.69 8.69 -13.78
C LEU A 90 -5.71 9.78 -14.12
N PHE A 91 -6.57 10.19 -13.17
CA PHE A 91 -7.44 11.35 -13.36
C PHE A 91 -6.63 12.64 -13.51
N TRP A 92 -5.58 12.83 -12.71
CA TRP A 92 -4.69 13.98 -12.81
C TRP A 92 -3.90 14.00 -14.11
N ASP A 93 -3.44 12.85 -14.60
CA ASP A 93 -2.76 12.73 -15.90
C ASP A 93 -3.68 13.13 -17.05
N ALA A 94 -5.00 12.91 -16.90
CA ALA A 94 -6.04 13.41 -17.81
C ALA A 94 -6.48 14.86 -17.53
N ALA A 95 -5.73 15.62 -16.71
CA ALA A 95 -6.02 16.99 -16.29
C ALA A 95 -7.37 17.20 -15.56
N LYS A 96 -7.88 16.17 -14.88
CA LYS A 96 -9.15 16.22 -14.13
C LYS A 96 -8.90 16.35 -12.62
N GLY A 97 -9.60 17.25 -11.94
CA GLY A 97 -9.59 17.36 -10.48
C GLY A 97 -8.26 17.86 -9.87
N ILE A 98 -7.56 18.74 -10.60
CA ILE A 98 -6.23 19.28 -10.24
C ILE A 98 -6.29 20.54 -9.36
N ASP A 99 -7.47 21.12 -9.14
CA ASP A 99 -7.63 22.21 -8.19
C ASP A 99 -7.48 21.72 -6.74
N LEU A 100 -7.11 22.63 -5.84
CA LEU A 100 -6.80 22.28 -4.45
C LEU A 100 -7.97 21.62 -3.70
N LYS A 101 -9.20 22.05 -3.98
CA LYS A 101 -10.40 21.51 -3.32
C LYS A 101 -10.65 20.08 -3.77
N SER A 102 -10.63 19.84 -5.09
CA SER A 102 -10.78 18.50 -5.67
C SER A 102 -9.64 17.56 -5.26
N ALA A 103 -8.40 18.04 -5.23
CA ALA A 103 -7.24 17.26 -4.80
C ALA A 103 -7.35 16.84 -3.33
N HIS A 104 -7.90 17.70 -2.45
CA HIS A 104 -8.14 17.38 -1.05
C HIS A 104 -9.28 16.38 -0.85
N LEU A 105 -10.42 16.61 -1.50
CA LEU A 105 -11.57 15.72 -1.41
C LEU A 105 -11.25 14.33 -1.96
N SER A 106 -10.66 14.25 -3.15
CA SER A 106 -10.22 12.97 -3.73
C SER A 106 -9.18 12.27 -2.85
N GLY A 107 -8.30 13.01 -2.18
CA GLY A 107 -7.36 12.46 -1.22
C GLY A 107 -8.05 11.77 -0.03
N LEU A 108 -9.03 12.43 0.59
CA LEU A 108 -9.83 11.85 1.67
C LEU A 108 -10.64 10.64 1.20
N LEU A 109 -11.21 10.70 -0.01
CA LEU A 109 -11.95 9.58 -0.61
C LEU A 109 -11.05 8.35 -0.79
N VAL A 110 -9.81 8.52 -1.25
CA VAL A 110 -8.83 7.43 -1.36
C VAL A 110 -8.57 6.79 0.00
N LEU A 111 -8.34 7.58 1.05
CA LEU A 111 -8.06 7.05 2.39
C LEU A 111 -9.28 6.30 2.97
N ALA A 112 -10.47 6.87 2.82
CA ALA A 112 -11.71 6.26 3.31
C ALA A 112 -12.02 4.95 2.56
N SER A 113 -12.02 4.99 1.22
CA SER A 113 -12.31 3.82 0.39
C SER A 113 -11.29 2.70 0.60
N ALA A 114 -9.98 3.01 0.65
CA ALA A 114 -8.95 2.01 0.90
C ALA A 114 -9.14 1.33 2.25
N SER A 115 -9.42 2.11 3.30
CA SER A 115 -9.64 1.57 4.65
C SER A 115 -10.91 0.71 4.71
N ILE A 116 -12.03 1.19 4.17
CA ILE A 116 -13.30 0.47 4.16
C ILE A 116 -13.17 -0.86 3.41
N VAL A 117 -12.63 -0.84 2.20
CA VAL A 117 -12.52 -2.06 1.38
C VAL A 117 -11.55 -3.06 2.01
N SER A 118 -10.45 -2.59 2.60
CA SER A 118 -9.52 -3.47 3.33
C SER A 118 -10.21 -4.17 4.52
N VAL A 119 -10.98 -3.42 5.31
CA VAL A 119 -11.74 -3.98 6.44
C VAL A 119 -12.79 -4.98 5.96
N LEU A 120 -13.53 -4.67 4.88
CA LEU A 120 -14.53 -5.57 4.31
C LEU A 120 -13.92 -6.89 3.84
N VAL A 121 -12.75 -6.84 3.19
CA VAL A 121 -12.02 -8.06 2.78
C VAL A 121 -11.65 -8.91 3.99
N TRP A 122 -11.20 -8.29 5.08
CA TRP A 122 -10.83 -9.01 6.29
C TRP A 122 -12.02 -9.58 7.05
N ILE A 123 -13.16 -8.88 7.07
CA ILE A 123 -14.42 -9.41 7.59
C ILE A 123 -14.85 -10.63 6.76
N ALA A 124 -14.82 -10.52 5.44
CA ALA A 124 -15.16 -11.64 4.56
C ALA A 124 -14.23 -12.84 4.75
N ALA A 125 -12.92 -12.60 4.88
CA ALA A 125 -11.94 -13.65 5.16
C ALA A 125 -12.16 -14.31 6.53
N TRP A 126 -12.52 -13.54 7.55
CA TRP A 126 -12.87 -14.07 8.87
C TRP A 126 -14.11 -14.97 8.81
N VAL A 127 -15.17 -14.50 8.16
CA VAL A 127 -16.40 -15.28 7.98
C VAL A 127 -16.14 -16.57 7.19
N ALA A 128 -15.36 -16.49 6.10
CA ALA A 128 -15.03 -17.64 5.26
C ALA A 128 -14.21 -18.72 5.99
N ARG A 129 -13.44 -18.35 7.01
CA ARG A 129 -12.68 -19.31 7.85
C ARG A 129 -13.55 -20.07 8.86
N GLY A 130 -14.86 -19.87 8.83
CA GLY A 130 -15.79 -20.49 9.77
C GLY A 130 -15.80 -19.77 11.12
N GLY A 131 -15.89 -18.43 11.08
CA GLY A 131 -15.94 -17.58 12.26
C GLY A 131 -16.78 -18.22 13.38
N ALA A 132 -16.19 -18.32 14.57
CA ALA A 132 -16.82 -18.95 15.73
C ALA A 132 -18.23 -18.42 15.99
#